data_AF-A0AAN7T2A7-F1
#
_entry.id   AF-A0AAN7T2A7-F1
#
_cell.length_a   1.000
_cell.length_b   1.000
_cell.length_c   1.000
_cell.angle_alpha   90.00
_cell.angle_beta   90.00
_cell.angle_gamma   90.00
#
_symmetry.space_group_name_H-M   'P 1'
#
loop_
_entity.id
_entity.type
_entity.pdbx_description
1 polymer ?
#
loop_
_entity_poly.entity_id
_entity_poly.type
_entity_poly.pdbx_seq_one_letter_code
_entity_poly.pdbx_strand_id
1 'polypeptide(L)'
;MQADTIRKVYERARLRAWDATPIGSDREDGQNFLVVNIDTKTFELVELRNTLNSYYNKPDELTRVVQVVGDSGISFSRNKIENALAVLSDHIDNATILEYGFTCVEHDANWLVSEYLAKRVRSAQSTSPNTIAETRVVANLVGQSIEALETTGWSGSEHVHHYTLLYSSGAELTRFGDDTWLSDGMMFAEHDDMMICFEGGPQAFHQCVNVLMFGVRVSAVRGLRPNGDARFSAAQMLACLNEATAAENSPVEDYLRDHAPAKKEQIEDIRADIERLARSNRNIHTLVRIIDV
;
A
#
# COMPACT_ATOMS: atom_id res chain seq x y z
N MET A 1 9.81 -2.50 14.33
CA MET A 1 10.42 -3.74 13.80
C MET A 1 11.71 -3.36 13.10
N GLN A 2 12.83 -3.75 13.67
CA GLN A 2 14.15 -3.47 13.08
C GLN A 2 14.36 -4.35 11.84
N ALA A 3 15.14 -3.87 10.87
CA ALA A 3 15.48 -4.62 9.66
C ALA A 3 16.05 -6.01 9.98
N ASP A 4 16.81 -6.12 11.08
CA ASP A 4 17.37 -7.38 11.59
C ASP A 4 16.31 -8.43 11.94
N THR A 5 15.16 -8.04 12.49
CA THR A 5 14.05 -8.95 12.82
C THR A 5 13.51 -9.59 11.54
N ILE A 6 13.25 -8.77 10.50
CA ILE A 6 12.78 -9.23 9.19
C ILE A 6 13.80 -10.17 8.56
N ARG A 7 15.09 -9.78 8.60
CA ARG A 7 16.21 -10.54 8.04
C ARG A 7 16.27 -11.96 8.62
N LYS A 8 16.18 -12.08 9.95
CA LYS A 8 16.19 -13.39 10.62
C LYS A 8 15.01 -14.27 10.19
N VAL A 9 13.80 -13.69 10.15
CA VAL A 9 12.60 -14.43 9.71
C VAL A 9 12.75 -14.90 8.26
N TYR A 10 13.21 -14.02 7.38
CA TYR A 10 13.46 -14.34 5.96
C TYR A 10 14.55 -15.42 5.79
N GLU A 11 15.68 -15.30 6.48
CA GLU A 11 16.76 -16.29 6.40
C GLU A 11 16.27 -17.67 6.88
N ARG A 12 15.48 -17.72 7.96
CA ARG A 12 14.84 -18.96 8.43
C ARG A 12 13.83 -19.50 7.43
N ALA A 13 13.04 -18.63 6.82
CA ALA A 13 12.07 -18.99 5.79
C ALA A 13 12.76 -19.71 4.61
N ARG A 14 13.82 -19.08 4.10
CA ARG A 14 14.65 -19.60 3.02
C ARG A 14 15.31 -20.93 3.38
N LEU A 15 15.83 -21.06 4.60
CA LEU A 15 16.55 -22.28 5.04
C LEU A 15 15.63 -23.46 5.35
N ARG A 16 14.38 -23.22 5.76
CA ARG A 16 13.42 -24.28 6.13
C ARG A 16 12.81 -25.01 4.92
N ALA A 17 13.24 -24.70 3.70
CA ALA A 17 12.66 -25.24 2.48
C ALA A 17 11.14 -25.04 2.40
N TRP A 18 10.64 -23.87 2.82
CA TRP A 18 9.29 -23.41 2.42
C TRP A 18 9.17 -23.27 0.88
N ASP A 19 10.23 -23.55 0.14
CA ASP A 19 10.18 -23.93 -1.28
C ASP A 19 9.19 -25.06 -1.59
N ALA A 20 8.92 -25.97 -0.64
CA ALA A 20 7.94 -27.06 -0.81
C ALA A 20 6.60 -26.83 -0.09
N THR A 21 6.50 -25.79 0.75
CA THR A 21 5.27 -25.45 1.48
C THR A 21 5.01 -23.96 1.33
N PRO A 22 3.96 -23.54 0.60
CA PRO A 22 3.81 -22.16 0.17
C PRO A 22 3.56 -21.20 1.34
N ILE A 23 3.24 -21.69 2.54
CA ILE A 23 2.86 -20.89 3.70
C ILE A 23 3.51 -21.46 4.96
N GLY A 24 4.08 -20.58 5.78
CA GLY A 24 4.59 -20.89 7.10
C GLY A 24 4.37 -19.76 8.10
N SER A 25 4.52 -20.06 9.39
CA SER A 25 4.42 -19.05 10.45
C SER A 25 5.70 -18.98 11.27
N ASP A 26 6.09 -17.78 11.69
CA ASP A 26 7.22 -17.55 12.59
C ASP A 26 6.90 -16.50 13.67
N ARG A 27 7.72 -16.47 14.72
CA ARG A 27 7.64 -15.45 15.78
C ARG A 27 9.04 -14.92 16.08
N GLU A 28 9.19 -13.61 16.07
CA GLU A 28 10.43 -12.90 16.43
C GLU A 28 10.06 -11.61 17.15
N ASP A 29 10.76 -11.28 18.25
CA ASP A 29 10.60 -10.02 19.00
C ASP A 29 9.15 -9.68 19.40
N GLY A 30 8.32 -10.69 19.69
CA GLY A 30 6.91 -10.52 20.07
C GLY A 30 5.96 -10.24 18.90
N GLN A 31 6.45 -10.34 17.67
CA GLN A 31 5.69 -10.18 16.44
C GLN A 31 5.45 -11.55 15.77
N ASN A 32 4.30 -11.72 15.14
CA ASN A 32 3.92 -12.91 14.38
C ASN A 32 4.13 -12.63 12.89
N PHE A 33 4.76 -13.58 12.20
CA PHE A 33 4.98 -13.51 10.77
C PHE A 33 4.24 -14.67 10.11
N LEU A 34 3.37 -14.34 9.15
CA LEU A 34 2.95 -15.27 8.13
C LEU A 34 3.93 -15.11 6.97
N VAL A 35 4.52 -16.20 6.52
CA VAL A 35 5.50 -16.18 5.44
C VAL A 35 4.95 -16.97 4.29
N VAL A 36 4.83 -16.33 3.13
CA VAL A 36 4.24 -16.91 1.93
C VAL A 36 5.27 -16.91 0.82
N ASN A 37 5.52 -18.09 0.25
CA ASN A 37 6.33 -18.25 -0.94
C ASN A 37 5.44 -18.07 -2.18
N ILE A 38 5.80 -17.12 -3.02
CA ILE A 38 5.11 -16.76 -4.25
C ILE A 38 5.91 -17.30 -5.44
N ASP A 39 5.35 -18.32 -6.08
CA ASP A 39 5.73 -18.68 -7.44
C ASP A 39 4.98 -17.77 -8.41
N THR A 40 5.62 -16.69 -8.86
CA THR A 40 5.02 -15.68 -9.75
C THR A 40 4.45 -16.23 -11.05
N LYS A 41 4.75 -17.48 -11.43
CA LYS A 41 4.18 -18.15 -12.61
C LYS A 41 2.85 -18.83 -12.36
N THR A 42 2.57 -19.25 -11.14
CA THR A 42 1.42 -20.11 -10.79
C THR A 42 0.56 -19.52 -9.68
N PHE A 43 0.95 -18.39 -9.13
CA PHE A 43 0.32 -17.81 -7.95
C PHE A 43 -1.05 -17.19 -8.25
N GLU A 44 -2.08 -17.67 -7.55
CA GLU A 44 -3.44 -17.14 -7.62
C GLU A 44 -3.69 -16.13 -6.49
N LEU A 45 -3.92 -14.86 -6.85
CA LEU A 45 -4.14 -13.76 -5.89
C LEU A 45 -5.35 -13.99 -4.99
N VAL A 46 -6.39 -14.62 -5.51
CA VAL A 46 -7.58 -15.02 -4.74
C VAL A 46 -7.23 -16.08 -3.70
N GLU A 47 -6.33 -17.02 -4.02
CA GLU A 47 -5.87 -18.04 -3.07
C GLU A 47 -5.03 -17.42 -1.96
N LEU A 48 -4.17 -16.43 -2.28
CA LEU A 48 -3.47 -15.66 -1.26
C LEU A 48 -4.45 -14.98 -0.32
N ARG A 49 -5.43 -14.26 -0.86
CA ARG A 49 -6.45 -13.58 -0.03
C ARG A 49 -7.19 -14.56 0.87
N ASN A 50 -7.61 -15.71 0.34
CA ASN A 50 -8.28 -16.77 1.10
C ASN A 50 -7.39 -17.34 2.21
N THR A 51 -6.11 -17.53 1.91
CA THR A 51 -5.10 -17.97 2.87
C THR A 51 -4.97 -16.97 4.01
N LEU A 52 -4.82 -15.68 3.71
CA LEU A 52 -4.73 -14.62 4.72
C LEU A 52 -5.98 -14.63 5.60
N ASN A 53 -7.17 -14.69 5.00
CA ASN A 53 -8.43 -14.72 5.76
C ASN A 53 -8.56 -15.94 6.66
N SER A 54 -8.14 -17.11 6.17
CA SER A 54 -8.15 -18.36 6.94
C SER A 54 -7.16 -18.32 8.10
N TYR A 55 -5.93 -17.84 7.86
CA TYR A 55 -4.89 -17.74 8.87
C TYR A 55 -5.27 -16.80 10.01
N TYR A 56 -5.93 -15.69 9.68
CA TYR A 56 -6.42 -14.74 10.67
C TYR A 56 -7.83 -15.09 11.22
N ASN A 57 -8.26 -16.36 11.13
CA ASN A 57 -9.47 -16.93 11.75
C ASN A 57 -10.83 -16.39 11.24
N LYS A 58 -10.96 -16.09 9.94
CA LYS A 58 -12.27 -15.87 9.29
C LYS A 58 -12.39 -16.64 7.96
N PRO A 59 -12.51 -17.98 8.00
CA PRO A 59 -12.56 -18.79 6.78
C PRO A 59 -13.80 -18.51 5.90
N ASP A 60 -14.87 -17.95 6.48
CA ASP A 60 -16.15 -17.74 5.79
C ASP A 60 -16.43 -16.27 5.43
N GLU A 61 -15.50 -15.33 5.72
CA GLU A 61 -15.68 -13.91 5.45
C GLU A 61 -14.46 -13.35 4.73
N LEU A 62 -14.63 -13.04 3.43
CA LEU A 62 -13.64 -12.28 2.68
C LEU A 62 -13.56 -10.89 3.28
N THR A 63 -12.51 -10.67 4.07
CA THR A 63 -12.29 -9.37 4.72
C THR A 63 -11.93 -8.36 3.64
N ARG A 64 -12.58 -7.20 3.68
CA ARG A 64 -12.26 -6.05 2.83
C ARG A 64 -10.77 -5.68 2.95
N VAL A 65 -10.14 -5.31 1.85
CA VAL A 65 -8.76 -4.80 1.83
C VAL A 65 -8.78 -3.28 1.68
N VAL A 66 -8.02 -2.60 2.53
CA VAL A 66 -7.73 -1.17 2.44
C VAL A 66 -6.24 -1.00 2.20
N GLN A 67 -5.86 -0.64 0.98
CA GLN A 67 -4.46 -0.34 0.67
C GLN A 67 -4.18 1.14 0.89
N VAL A 68 -3.12 1.46 1.62
CA VAL A 68 -2.68 2.84 1.84
C VAL A 68 -1.37 3.05 1.11
N VAL A 69 -1.34 4.04 0.21
CA VAL A 69 -0.14 4.46 -0.56
C VAL A 69 0.17 5.93 -0.31
N GLY A 70 1.45 6.30 -0.36
CA GLY A 70 1.90 7.66 -0.04
C GLY A 70 3.34 7.93 -0.45
N ASP A 71 3.88 9.06 0.00
CA ASP A 71 5.26 9.46 -0.27
C ASP A 71 6.21 8.95 0.82
N SER A 72 7.34 8.36 0.41
CA SER A 72 8.34 7.81 1.32
C SER A 72 9.38 8.83 1.80
N GLY A 73 9.39 10.05 1.25
CA GLY A 73 10.46 11.04 1.49
C GLY A 73 9.99 12.46 1.77
N ILE A 74 8.79 12.65 2.31
CA ILE A 74 8.26 14.00 2.62
C ILE A 74 7.75 14.07 4.04
N SER A 75 8.26 15.06 4.76
CA SER A 75 7.70 15.52 6.01
C SER A 75 6.38 16.24 5.78
N PHE A 76 5.28 15.50 5.91
CA PHE A 76 3.96 16.09 6.04
C PHE A 76 3.87 16.85 7.38
N SER A 77 3.09 17.94 7.42
CA SER A 77 2.88 18.64 8.70
C SER A 77 1.97 17.80 9.60
N ARG A 78 2.20 17.86 10.93
CA ARG A 78 1.42 17.07 11.91
C ARG A 78 -0.09 17.26 11.78
N ASN A 79 -0.56 18.50 11.65
CA ASN A 79 -1.99 18.80 11.52
C ASN A 79 -2.58 18.21 10.23
N LYS A 80 -1.82 18.23 9.13
CA LYS A 80 -2.26 17.65 7.85
C LYS A 80 -2.34 16.14 7.92
N ILE A 81 -1.41 15.51 8.64
CA ILE A 81 -1.47 14.08 8.93
C ILE A 81 -2.70 13.74 9.76
N GLU A 82 -3.03 14.50 10.80
CA GLU A 82 -4.26 14.26 11.59
C GLU A 82 -5.53 14.23 10.73
N ASN A 83 -5.61 15.08 9.70
CA ASN A 83 -6.71 15.05 8.72
C ASN A 83 -6.68 13.77 7.86
N ALA A 84 -5.50 13.35 7.37
CA ALA A 84 -5.34 12.07 6.66
C ALA A 84 -5.74 10.87 7.52
N LEU A 85 -5.39 10.89 8.81
CA LEU A 85 -5.75 9.84 9.77
C LEU A 85 -7.25 9.78 10.03
N ALA A 86 -7.96 10.92 9.97
CA ALA A 86 -9.41 10.95 10.04
C ALA A 86 -10.04 10.22 8.84
N VAL A 87 -9.53 10.47 7.62
CA VAL A 87 -9.97 9.75 6.41
C VAL A 87 -9.73 8.24 6.54
N LEU A 88 -8.56 7.85 7.05
CA LEU A 88 -8.25 6.44 7.30
C LEU A 88 -9.22 5.84 8.32
N SER A 89 -9.53 6.57 9.38
CA SER A 89 -10.45 6.15 10.44
C SER A 89 -11.81 5.69 9.92
N ASP A 90 -12.32 6.35 8.88
CA ASP A 90 -13.65 6.07 8.33
C ASP A 90 -13.71 4.74 7.55
N HIS A 91 -12.56 4.11 7.32
CA HIS A 91 -12.43 3.01 6.35
C HIS A 91 -11.76 1.75 6.90
N ILE A 92 -11.15 1.81 8.09
CA ILE A 92 -10.35 0.70 8.63
C ILE A 92 -11.13 -0.31 9.48
N ASP A 93 -12.37 0.00 9.83
CA ASP A 93 -13.20 -0.91 10.62
C ASP A 93 -13.50 -2.19 9.83
N ASN A 94 -13.17 -3.36 10.41
CA ASN A 94 -13.28 -4.69 9.78
C ASN A 94 -12.51 -4.85 8.45
N ALA A 95 -11.44 -4.09 8.24
CA ALA A 95 -10.59 -4.19 7.07
C ALA A 95 -9.22 -4.84 7.37
N THR A 96 -8.70 -5.55 6.37
CA THR A 96 -7.27 -5.86 6.25
C THR A 96 -6.59 -4.65 5.64
N ILE A 97 -5.58 -4.09 6.32
CA ILE A 97 -4.84 -2.94 5.82
C ILE A 97 -3.58 -3.41 5.12
N LEU A 98 -3.39 -2.97 3.89
CA LEU A 98 -2.15 -3.15 3.15
C LEU A 98 -1.38 -1.82 3.16
N GLU A 99 -0.26 -1.79 3.87
CA GLU A 99 0.60 -0.60 3.92
C GLU A 99 1.71 -0.74 2.86
N TYR A 100 1.74 0.16 1.88
CA TYR A 100 2.79 0.20 0.84
C TYR A 100 3.31 1.64 0.66
N GLY A 101 4.62 1.83 0.62
CA GLY A 101 5.23 3.16 0.44
C GLY A 101 5.32 4.03 1.70
N PHE A 102 4.73 3.62 2.83
CA PHE A 102 4.94 4.25 4.15
C PHE A 102 6.14 3.63 4.87
N THR A 103 7.28 3.66 4.22
CA THR A 103 8.53 3.16 4.80
C THR A 103 9.15 4.28 5.63
N CYS A 104 9.30 4.07 6.92
CA CYS A 104 9.86 5.07 7.82
C CYS A 104 11.39 5.07 7.74
N VAL A 105 11.97 6.23 7.41
CA VAL A 105 13.24 6.63 8.02
C VAL A 105 12.86 7.31 9.35
N GLU A 106 13.51 6.95 10.46
CA GLU A 106 13.15 7.46 11.80
C GLU A 106 12.94 9.00 11.78
N HIS A 107 11.83 9.45 12.39
CA HIS A 107 11.38 10.86 12.50
C HIS A 107 10.55 11.46 11.35
N ASP A 108 10.08 10.67 10.36
CA ASP A 108 9.21 11.20 9.29
C ASP A 108 7.70 10.95 9.52
N ALA A 109 6.87 11.66 8.76
CA ALA A 109 5.40 11.61 8.79
C ALA A 109 4.80 10.20 8.59
N ASN A 110 5.53 9.29 7.94
CA ASN A 110 5.15 7.88 7.79
C ASN A 110 5.02 7.18 9.15
N TRP A 111 5.83 7.58 10.14
CA TRP A 111 5.75 7.04 11.50
C TRP A 111 4.39 7.33 12.13
N LEU A 112 3.77 8.48 11.82
CA LEU A 112 2.48 8.86 12.38
C LEU A 112 1.31 8.03 11.81
N VAL A 113 1.38 7.57 10.56
CA VAL A 113 0.38 6.65 9.98
C VAL A 113 0.47 5.29 10.65
N SER A 114 1.67 4.70 10.70
CA SER A 114 1.85 3.41 11.34
C SER A 114 1.62 3.48 12.88
N GLU A 115 1.93 4.61 13.53
CA GLU A 115 1.60 4.86 14.95
C GLU A 115 0.09 5.03 15.17
N TYR A 116 -0.62 5.66 14.25
CA TYR A 116 -2.07 5.77 14.30
C TYR A 116 -2.75 4.42 14.16
N LEU A 117 -2.36 3.64 13.14
CA LEU A 117 -2.84 2.26 12.95
C LEU A 117 -2.60 1.43 14.21
N ALA A 118 -1.41 1.55 14.78
CA ALA A 118 -1.05 0.93 16.04
C ALA A 118 -1.91 1.37 17.24
N LYS A 119 -2.18 2.67 17.39
CA LYS A 119 -3.08 3.20 18.43
C LYS A 119 -4.49 2.64 18.27
N ARG A 120 -4.98 2.55 17.03
CA ARG A 120 -6.29 1.96 16.73
C ARG A 120 -6.35 0.48 17.08
N VAL A 121 -5.34 -0.30 16.69
CA VAL A 121 -5.21 -1.71 17.09
C VAL A 121 -5.23 -1.86 18.61
N ARG A 122 -4.45 -1.06 19.34
CA ARG A 122 -4.42 -1.07 20.82
C ARG A 122 -5.78 -0.72 21.45
N SER A 123 -6.49 0.26 20.89
CA SER A 123 -7.82 0.65 21.38
C SER A 123 -8.89 -0.42 21.12
N ALA A 124 -8.78 -1.17 20.02
CA ALA A 124 -9.67 -2.29 19.74
C ALA A 124 -9.41 -3.46 20.70
N GLN A 125 -8.14 -3.76 21.00
CA GLN A 125 -7.76 -4.83 21.93
C GLN A 125 -8.21 -4.59 23.38
N SER A 126 -8.25 -3.33 23.83
CA SER A 126 -8.64 -2.99 25.21
C SER A 126 -10.15 -3.08 25.47
N THR A 127 -10.98 -3.03 24.43
CA THR A 127 -12.45 -2.99 24.56
C THR A 127 -13.11 -4.37 24.44
N SER A 128 -12.44 -5.36 23.83
CA SER A 128 -12.82 -6.77 24.03
C SER A 128 -11.65 -7.71 23.74
N PRO A 129 -11.14 -8.45 24.74
CA PRO A 129 -9.99 -9.35 24.57
C PRO A 129 -10.29 -10.58 23.71
N ASN A 130 -11.56 -10.84 23.37
CA ASN A 130 -12.00 -11.88 22.44
C ASN A 130 -12.43 -11.33 21.07
N THR A 131 -12.48 -10.01 20.90
CA THR A 131 -12.54 -9.42 19.56
C THR A 131 -11.13 -9.38 19.03
N ILE A 132 -10.79 -10.43 18.29
CA ILE A 132 -9.90 -10.40 17.14
C ILE A 132 -10.54 -9.45 16.09
N ALA A 133 -10.87 -8.22 16.49
CA ALA A 133 -11.17 -7.08 15.62
C ALA A 133 -9.85 -6.33 15.39
N GLU A 134 -8.78 -7.11 15.28
CA GLU A 134 -7.44 -6.71 14.93
C GLU A 134 -7.54 -6.16 13.51
N THR A 135 -7.23 -4.89 13.34
CA THR A 135 -6.81 -4.38 12.04
C THR A 135 -5.68 -5.29 11.57
N ARG A 136 -5.97 -6.19 10.62
CA ARG A 136 -4.98 -7.09 10.05
C ARG A 136 -4.09 -6.23 9.19
N VAL A 137 -2.98 -5.76 9.72
CA VAL A 137 -2.01 -5.04 8.90
C VAL A 137 -1.24 -6.10 8.13
N VAL A 138 -1.63 -6.33 6.89
CA VAL A 138 -0.76 -6.94 5.89
C VAL A 138 0.27 -5.87 5.54
N ALA A 139 1.29 -5.72 6.39
CA ALA A 139 2.48 -4.99 6.00
C ALA A 139 3.13 -5.83 4.91
N ASN A 140 2.93 -5.41 3.66
CA ASN A 140 3.33 -6.16 2.49
C ASN A 140 4.84 -5.97 2.31
N LEU A 141 5.62 -6.78 3.03
CA LEU A 141 7.04 -6.94 2.75
C LEU A 141 7.14 -7.87 1.54
N VAL A 142 6.84 -7.32 0.36
CA VAL A 142 6.93 -8.03 -0.91
C VAL A 142 8.37 -8.00 -1.35
N GLY A 143 8.99 -9.17 -1.35
CA GLY A 143 10.10 -9.50 -2.24
C GLY A 143 11.33 -8.61 -2.15
N GLN A 144 11.61 -7.90 -1.06
CA GLN A 144 12.93 -7.30 -0.98
C GLN A 144 13.98 -8.41 -0.99
N SER A 145 14.95 -8.33 -1.91
CA SER A 145 16.24 -8.94 -1.61
C SER A 145 16.65 -8.40 -0.24
N ILE A 146 17.24 -9.24 0.60
CA ILE A 146 17.76 -8.80 1.91
C ILE A 146 18.57 -7.50 1.76
N GLU A 147 19.27 -7.35 0.64
CA GLU A 147 20.02 -6.16 0.23
C GLU A 147 19.16 -4.89 0.15
N ALA A 148 17.93 -4.93 -0.37
CA ALA A 148 17.06 -3.76 -0.39
C ALA A 148 16.64 -3.33 1.02
N LEU A 149 16.38 -4.27 1.94
CA LEU A 149 16.06 -3.93 3.34
C LEU A 149 17.28 -3.33 4.05
N GLU A 150 18.47 -3.88 3.79
CA GLU A 150 19.74 -3.43 4.36
C GLU A 150 20.16 -2.05 3.84
N THR A 151 19.99 -1.80 2.54
CA THR A 151 20.41 -0.53 1.90
C THR A 151 19.45 0.61 2.18
N THR A 152 18.16 0.32 2.33
CA THR A 152 17.14 1.35 2.55
C THR A 152 16.95 1.73 4.03
N GLY A 153 17.41 0.89 4.96
CA GLY A 153 17.26 1.12 6.40
C GLY A 153 15.79 1.09 6.86
N TRP A 154 14.91 0.46 6.08
CA TRP A 154 13.48 0.45 6.35
C TRP A 154 13.13 -0.40 7.56
N SER A 155 12.17 0.10 8.33
CA SER A 155 11.62 -0.57 9.50
C SER A 155 10.10 -0.60 9.40
N GLY A 156 9.49 -1.69 9.89
CA GLY A 156 8.06 -1.73 10.14
C GLY A 156 7.75 -1.13 11.52
N SER A 157 6.52 -0.70 11.77
CA SER A 157 6.11 -0.23 13.11
C SER A 157 6.25 -1.34 14.15
N GLU A 158 6.96 -1.11 15.26
CA GLU A 158 7.06 -2.07 16.38
C GLU A 158 5.71 -2.44 17.01
N HIS A 159 4.66 -1.69 16.70
CA HIS A 159 3.32 -1.91 17.22
C HIS A 159 2.43 -2.76 16.31
N VAL A 160 2.90 -3.12 15.11
CA VAL A 160 2.23 -4.12 14.28
C VAL A 160 2.67 -5.50 14.79
N HIS A 161 1.69 -6.33 15.17
CA HIS A 161 1.93 -7.65 15.76
C HIS A 161 1.81 -8.80 14.76
N HIS A 162 1.29 -8.52 13.57
CA HIS A 162 1.10 -9.50 12.51
C HIS A 162 1.68 -8.94 11.22
N TYR A 163 2.65 -9.63 10.64
CA TYR A 163 3.22 -9.32 9.34
C TYR A 163 2.92 -10.46 8.38
N THR A 164 2.75 -10.13 7.11
CA THR A 164 2.80 -11.11 6.03
C THR A 164 4.02 -10.80 5.18
N LEU A 165 4.99 -11.71 5.17
CA LEU A 165 6.17 -11.63 4.32
C LEU A 165 5.91 -12.46 3.06
N LEU A 166 5.95 -11.80 1.90
CA LEU A 166 5.80 -12.43 0.61
C LEU A 166 7.18 -12.52 -0.04
N TYR A 167 7.66 -13.71 -0.39
CA TYR A 167 8.97 -13.88 -1.04
C TYR A 167 8.88 -14.85 -2.21
N SER A 168 9.78 -14.72 -3.19
CA SER A 168 9.89 -15.67 -4.29
C SER A 168 11.21 -16.42 -4.17
N SER A 169 11.19 -17.75 -4.36
CA SER A 169 12.41 -18.58 -4.40
C SER A 169 13.15 -18.49 -5.75
N GLY A 170 12.58 -17.80 -6.75
CA GLY A 170 13.20 -17.54 -8.05
C GLY A 170 14.24 -16.41 -8.01
N ALA A 171 15.08 -16.31 -9.04
CA ALA A 171 16.06 -15.23 -9.19
C ALA A 171 15.39 -13.85 -9.03
N GLU A 172 16.00 -12.97 -8.22
CA GLU A 172 15.50 -11.66 -7.76
C GLU A 172 14.68 -10.91 -8.82
N LEU A 173 13.35 -11.01 -8.71
CA LEU A 173 12.41 -10.36 -9.63
C LEU A 173 11.80 -9.08 -9.06
N THR A 174 12.24 -8.67 -7.89
CA THR A 174 11.44 -7.80 -7.04
C THR A 174 12.21 -6.54 -6.69
N ARG A 175 12.06 -5.53 -7.56
CA ARG A 175 12.51 -4.16 -7.31
C ARG A 175 11.34 -3.39 -6.74
N PHE A 176 11.60 -2.57 -5.72
CA PHE A 176 10.59 -1.71 -5.14
C PHE A 176 9.95 -0.84 -6.24
N GLY A 177 8.66 -1.05 -6.48
CA GLY A 177 7.87 -0.42 -7.53
C GLY A 177 7.39 -1.37 -8.64
N ASP A 178 8.18 -2.39 -9.01
CA ASP A 178 7.77 -3.37 -10.03
C ASP A 178 6.80 -4.43 -9.46
N ASP A 179 6.79 -4.61 -8.13
CA ASP A 179 5.99 -5.62 -7.42
C ASP A 179 4.61 -5.14 -6.95
N THR A 180 4.18 -3.99 -7.44
CA THR A 180 2.86 -3.44 -7.12
C THR A 180 1.73 -4.33 -7.63
N TRP A 181 1.97 -5.15 -8.65
CA TRP A 181 0.96 -6.07 -9.19
C TRP A 181 0.42 -7.06 -8.15
N LEU A 182 1.22 -7.48 -7.17
CA LEU A 182 0.77 -8.40 -6.11
C LEU A 182 -0.17 -7.69 -5.14
N SER A 183 0.22 -6.52 -4.64
CA SER A 183 -0.63 -5.73 -3.73
C SER A 183 -1.92 -5.29 -4.43
N ASP A 184 -1.77 -4.77 -5.65
CA ASP A 184 -2.86 -4.17 -6.40
C ASP A 184 -3.83 -5.24 -6.92
N GLY A 185 -3.31 -6.42 -7.25
CA GLY A 185 -4.10 -7.57 -7.71
C GLY A 185 -4.84 -8.31 -6.59
N MET A 186 -4.51 -8.09 -5.31
CA MET A 186 -5.33 -8.61 -4.20
C MET A 186 -6.62 -7.81 -3.99
N MET A 187 -6.75 -6.66 -4.66
CA MET A 187 -7.88 -5.77 -4.51
C MET A 187 -8.96 -6.03 -5.56
N PHE A 188 -10.18 -6.24 -5.09
CA PHE A 188 -11.35 -6.55 -5.92
C PHE A 188 -12.53 -5.67 -5.53
N ALA A 189 -13.17 -5.08 -6.55
CA ALA A 189 -14.31 -4.19 -6.35
C ALA A 189 -15.51 -4.91 -5.70
N GLU A 190 -15.73 -6.20 -6.00
CA GLU A 190 -16.81 -7.00 -5.41
C GLU A 190 -16.68 -7.21 -3.89
N HIS A 191 -15.52 -6.93 -3.30
CA HIS A 191 -15.28 -7.06 -1.86
C HIS A 191 -15.28 -5.72 -1.12
N ASP A 192 -15.77 -4.66 -1.76
CA ASP A 192 -15.76 -3.28 -1.22
C ASP A 192 -14.35 -2.76 -0.91
N ASP A 193 -13.33 -3.35 -1.56
CA ASP A 193 -11.95 -2.93 -1.38
C ASP A 193 -11.75 -1.48 -1.82
N MET A 194 -10.74 -0.84 -1.23
CA MET A 194 -10.39 0.52 -1.59
C MET A 194 -8.93 0.83 -1.37
N MET A 195 -8.44 1.81 -2.12
CA MET A 195 -7.15 2.42 -1.90
C MET A 195 -7.30 3.82 -1.33
N ILE A 196 -6.41 4.19 -0.43
CA ILE A 196 -6.25 5.55 0.08
C ILE A 196 -4.87 6.05 -0.34
N CYS A 197 -4.85 7.14 -1.10
CA CYS A 197 -3.63 7.77 -1.60
C CYS A 197 -3.38 9.07 -0.82
N PHE A 198 -2.42 9.05 0.11
CA PHE A 198 -1.98 10.23 0.85
C PHE A 198 -0.87 10.93 0.08
N GLU A 199 -1.28 11.59 -1.00
CA GLU A 199 -0.35 12.04 -2.03
C GLU A 199 0.57 10.90 -2.49
N GLY A 200 1.78 11.21 -2.96
CA GLY A 200 2.77 10.21 -3.37
C GLY A 200 3.42 10.53 -4.70
N GLY A 201 4.54 9.88 -4.99
CA GLY A 201 5.25 10.05 -6.25
C GLY A 201 4.59 9.30 -7.42
N PRO A 202 5.30 9.19 -8.56
CA PRO A 202 4.84 8.43 -9.73
C PRO A 202 4.43 7.00 -9.41
N GLN A 203 5.12 6.37 -8.46
CA GLN A 203 4.83 4.99 -8.05
C GLN A 203 3.45 4.84 -7.42
N ALA A 204 3.07 5.74 -6.51
CA ALA A 204 1.75 5.73 -5.90
C ALA A 204 0.66 5.97 -6.96
N PHE A 205 0.95 6.80 -7.97
CA PHE A 205 0.03 7.02 -9.08
C PHE A 205 -0.17 5.74 -9.91
N HIS A 206 0.92 5.03 -10.24
CA HIS A 206 0.83 3.74 -10.94
C HIS A 206 -0.04 2.73 -10.19
N GLN A 207 0.10 2.65 -8.86
CA GLN A 207 -0.73 1.78 -8.01
C GLN A 207 -2.20 2.19 -8.05
N CYS A 208 -2.49 3.49 -7.96
CA CYS A 208 -3.86 4.00 -8.08
C CYS A 208 -4.46 3.62 -9.43
N VAL A 209 -3.70 3.76 -10.51
CA VAL A 209 -4.15 3.37 -11.86
C VAL A 209 -4.45 1.88 -11.91
N ASN A 210 -3.55 1.01 -11.42
CA ASN A 210 -3.74 -0.44 -11.41
C ASN A 210 -5.06 -0.84 -10.73
N VAL A 211 -5.33 -0.32 -9.53
CA VAL A 211 -6.55 -0.69 -8.81
C VAL A 211 -7.81 -0.11 -9.44
N LEU A 212 -7.73 1.09 -10.03
CA LEU A 212 -8.83 1.67 -10.80
C LEU A 212 -9.20 0.80 -12.02
N MET A 213 -8.22 0.15 -12.67
CA MET A 213 -8.49 -0.79 -13.76
C MET A 213 -9.33 -1.99 -13.30
N PHE A 214 -9.13 -2.44 -12.06
CA PHE A 214 -9.94 -3.47 -11.41
C PHE A 214 -11.29 -2.96 -10.88
N GLY A 215 -11.60 -1.67 -11.05
CA GLY A 215 -12.84 -1.07 -10.57
C GLY A 215 -12.84 -0.77 -9.07
N VAL A 216 -11.68 -0.84 -8.41
CA VAL A 216 -11.50 -0.54 -6.99
C VAL A 216 -11.51 0.98 -6.81
N ARG A 217 -12.15 1.44 -5.73
CA ARG A 217 -12.24 2.88 -5.44
C ARG A 217 -10.94 3.43 -4.85
N VAL A 218 -10.59 4.66 -5.21
CA VAL A 218 -9.45 5.39 -4.68
C VAL A 218 -9.94 6.66 -3.97
N SER A 219 -9.55 6.84 -2.71
CA SER A 219 -9.67 8.13 -2.01
C SER A 219 -8.32 8.85 -2.04
N ALA A 220 -8.23 9.92 -2.82
CA ALA A 220 -7.02 10.71 -2.99
C ALA A 220 -7.07 11.93 -2.07
N VAL A 221 -6.16 11.98 -1.10
CA VAL A 221 -6.04 13.08 -0.13
C VAL A 221 -4.98 14.05 -0.60
N ARG A 222 -5.36 15.31 -0.81
CA ARG A 222 -4.53 16.40 -1.32
C ARG A 222 -4.25 17.43 -0.24
N GLY A 223 -3.12 18.11 -0.38
CA GLY A 223 -2.75 19.21 0.51
C GLY A 223 -2.04 18.73 1.76
N LEU A 224 -1.50 17.51 1.77
CA LEU A 224 -0.63 16.99 2.83
C LEU A 224 0.78 17.57 2.76
N ARG A 225 1.28 17.85 1.55
CA ARG A 225 2.61 18.44 1.36
C ARG A 225 2.67 19.91 1.80
N PRO A 226 3.86 20.44 2.12
CA PRO A 226 4.04 21.87 2.35
C PRO A 226 3.63 22.71 1.12
N ASN A 227 3.12 23.91 1.35
CA ASN A 227 2.75 24.83 0.26
C ASN A 227 3.99 25.15 -0.59
N GLY A 228 3.83 25.08 -1.92
CA GLY A 228 4.92 25.36 -2.87
C GLY A 228 5.82 24.16 -3.18
N ASP A 229 5.48 22.95 -2.71
CA ASP A 229 6.13 21.74 -3.17
C ASP A 229 5.75 21.43 -4.62
N ALA A 230 6.69 21.67 -5.54
CA ALA A 230 6.49 21.49 -6.98
C ALA A 230 6.66 20.02 -7.44
N ARG A 231 6.93 19.08 -6.53
CA ARG A 231 7.08 17.67 -6.91
C ARG A 231 5.77 17.07 -7.38
N PHE A 232 5.87 16.09 -8.29
CA PHE A 232 4.75 15.27 -8.70
C PHE A 232 4.00 14.66 -7.51
N SER A 233 2.68 14.80 -7.48
CA SER A 233 1.76 14.27 -6.47
C SER A 233 0.69 13.44 -7.14
N ALA A 234 0.63 12.15 -6.81
CA ALA A 234 -0.35 11.19 -7.32
C ALA A 234 -1.79 11.67 -7.06
N ALA A 235 -2.06 12.17 -5.85
CA ALA A 235 -3.38 12.67 -5.49
C ALA A 235 -3.78 13.92 -6.30
N GLN A 236 -2.82 14.82 -6.58
CA GLN A 236 -3.07 15.98 -7.44
C GLN A 236 -3.30 15.57 -8.89
N MET A 237 -2.53 14.60 -9.41
CA MET A 237 -2.74 14.06 -10.75
C MET A 237 -4.13 13.41 -10.89
N LEU A 238 -4.56 12.62 -9.90
CA LEU A 238 -5.90 12.03 -9.86
C LEU A 238 -6.99 13.11 -9.86
N ALA A 239 -6.80 14.22 -9.14
CA ALA A 239 -7.72 15.35 -9.22
C ALA A 239 -7.74 16.00 -10.60
N CYS A 240 -6.58 16.24 -11.21
CA CYS A 240 -6.49 16.75 -12.57
C CYS A 240 -7.20 15.83 -13.57
N LEU A 241 -7.06 14.51 -13.45
CA LEU A 241 -7.78 13.53 -14.28
C LEU A 241 -9.29 13.57 -14.05
N ASN A 242 -9.71 13.71 -12.79
CA ASN A 242 -11.11 13.85 -12.41
C ASN A 242 -11.73 15.18 -12.87
N GLU A 243 -10.93 16.20 -13.16
CA GLU A 243 -11.35 17.49 -13.72
C GLU A 243 -11.28 17.51 -15.26
N ALA A 244 -10.28 16.85 -15.85
CA ALA A 244 -9.98 16.85 -17.29
C ALA A 244 -11.13 16.29 -18.13
N THR A 245 -11.80 15.27 -17.62
CA THR A 245 -12.99 14.68 -18.26
C THR A 245 -14.18 15.64 -18.34
N ALA A 246 -14.11 16.83 -17.72
CA ALA A 246 -15.11 17.88 -17.79
C ALA A 246 -14.71 19.13 -18.60
N ALA A 247 -13.46 19.26 -19.08
CA ALA A 247 -12.94 20.50 -19.66
C ALA A 247 -12.28 20.33 -21.05
N GLU A 248 -12.34 21.38 -21.90
CA GLU A 248 -11.75 21.40 -23.25
C GLU A 248 -10.21 21.56 -23.25
N ASN A 249 -9.62 22.11 -22.18
CA ASN A 249 -8.17 22.19 -21.98
C ASN A 249 -7.75 21.14 -20.96
N SER A 250 -6.74 20.32 -21.26
CA SER A 250 -6.32 19.19 -20.41
C SER A 250 -5.50 19.68 -19.20
N PRO A 251 -6.07 19.75 -17.98
CA PRO A 251 -5.35 20.13 -16.77
C PRO A 251 -4.19 19.17 -16.45
N VAL A 252 -4.22 17.96 -17.02
CA VAL A 252 -3.20 16.93 -16.89
C VAL A 252 -1.88 17.34 -17.53
N GLU A 253 -1.89 17.86 -18.75
CA GLU A 253 -0.65 18.25 -19.44
C GLU A 253 -0.04 19.51 -18.82
N ASP A 254 -0.88 20.44 -18.35
CA ASP A 254 -0.41 21.60 -17.59
C ASP A 254 0.25 21.14 -16.28
N TYR A 255 -0.36 20.21 -15.56
CA TYR A 255 0.21 19.67 -14.34
C TYR A 255 1.53 18.92 -14.59
N LEU A 256 1.60 18.06 -15.62
CA LEU A 256 2.83 17.34 -15.99
C LEU A 256 3.95 18.29 -16.38
N ARG A 257 3.65 19.40 -17.07
CA ARG A 257 4.66 20.41 -17.43
C ARG A 257 5.24 21.09 -16.19
N ASP A 258 4.39 21.42 -15.22
CA ASP A 258 4.77 22.23 -14.07
C ASP A 258 5.35 21.39 -12.91
N HIS A 259 4.99 20.09 -12.84
CA HIS A 259 5.31 19.17 -11.74
C HIS A 259 5.90 17.86 -12.23
N ALA A 260 6.55 17.86 -13.41
CA ALA A 260 7.16 16.68 -14.00
C ALA A 260 8.03 15.93 -12.99
N PRO A 261 7.93 14.59 -12.93
CA PRO A 261 8.95 13.78 -12.27
C PRO A 261 10.34 14.08 -12.82
N ALA A 262 11.37 13.89 -11.99
CA ALA A 262 12.74 14.20 -12.37
C ALA A 262 13.26 13.39 -13.56
N LYS A 263 12.69 12.20 -13.81
CA LYS A 263 13.09 11.31 -14.90
C LYS A 263 12.06 11.35 -16.03
N LYS A 264 12.54 11.53 -17.27
CA LYS A 264 11.70 11.52 -18.47
C LYS A 264 10.90 10.22 -18.62
N GLU A 265 11.52 9.09 -18.31
CA GLU A 265 10.87 7.77 -18.35
C GLU A 265 9.58 7.72 -17.52
N GLN A 266 9.61 8.29 -16.31
CA GLN A 266 8.42 8.34 -15.43
C GLN A 266 7.27 9.17 -16.02
N ILE A 267 7.57 10.20 -16.83
CA ILE A 267 6.52 10.98 -17.52
C ILE A 267 5.84 10.11 -18.57
N GLU A 268 6.60 9.34 -19.34
CA GLU A 268 6.05 8.45 -20.35
C GLU A 268 5.25 7.31 -19.71
N ASP A 269 5.70 6.78 -18.57
CA ASP A 269 4.95 5.78 -17.79
C ASP A 269 3.60 6.34 -17.29
N ILE A 270 3.61 7.56 -16.73
CA ILE A 270 2.39 8.25 -16.28
C ILE A 270 1.43 8.46 -17.46
N ARG A 271 1.93 8.87 -18.63
CA ARG A 271 1.11 9.03 -19.83
C ARG A 271 0.51 7.71 -20.30
N ALA A 272 1.31 6.64 -20.32
CA ALA A 272 0.83 5.31 -20.66
C ALA A 272 -0.28 4.84 -19.71
N ASP A 273 -0.15 5.13 -18.41
CA ASP A 273 -1.17 4.85 -17.41
C ASP A 273 -2.46 5.65 -17.62
N ILE A 274 -2.35 6.94 -17.95
CA ILE A 274 -3.51 7.78 -18.28
C ILE A 274 -4.24 7.24 -19.51
N GLU A 275 -3.50 6.90 -20.56
CA GLU A 275 -4.08 6.29 -21.76
C GLU A 275 -4.76 4.94 -21.46
N ARG A 276 -4.14 4.12 -20.61
CA ARG A 276 -4.69 2.84 -20.17
C ARG A 276 -6.02 3.03 -19.43
N LEU A 277 -6.10 4.00 -18.52
CA LEU A 277 -7.35 4.36 -17.84
C LEU A 277 -8.41 4.85 -18.83
N ALA A 278 -8.04 5.75 -19.75
CA ALA A 278 -8.98 6.27 -20.75
C ALA A 278 -9.58 5.17 -21.64
N ARG A 279 -8.79 4.15 -21.99
CA ARG A 279 -9.24 2.99 -22.79
C ARG A 279 -10.08 1.98 -22.00
N SER A 280 -10.03 2.00 -20.68
CA SER A 280 -10.70 1.01 -19.82
C SER A 280 -12.23 1.11 -19.80
N ASN A 281 -12.81 2.18 -20.37
CA ASN A 281 -14.23 2.56 -20.24
C ASN A 281 -14.72 2.67 -18.77
N ARG A 282 -13.82 2.71 -17.79
CA ARG A 282 -14.18 2.92 -16.39
C ARG A 282 -14.49 4.39 -16.17
N ASN A 283 -15.59 4.66 -15.46
CA ASN A 283 -15.94 6.02 -15.08
C ASN A 283 -15.11 6.44 -13.86
N ILE A 284 -13.95 7.05 -14.11
CA ILE A 284 -13.00 7.50 -13.07
C ILE A 284 -13.71 8.36 -12.01
N HIS A 285 -14.66 9.21 -12.40
CA HIS A 285 -15.40 10.06 -11.46
C HIS A 285 -16.20 9.31 -10.39
N THR A 286 -16.61 8.07 -10.71
CA THR A 286 -17.33 7.22 -9.75
C THR A 286 -16.39 6.44 -8.84
N LEU A 287 -15.12 6.30 -9.24
CA LEU A 287 -14.13 5.49 -8.54
C LEU A 287 -13.14 6.33 -7.75
N VAL A 288 -12.92 7.60 -8.13
CA VAL A 288 -11.98 8.50 -7.47
C VAL A 288 -12.73 9.53 -6.64
N ARG A 289 -12.48 9.53 -5.33
CA ARG A 289 -12.92 10.58 -4.40
C ARG A 289 -11.74 11.48 -4.07
N ILE A 290 -11.86 12.78 -4.35
CA ILE A 290 -10.87 13.79 -3.97
C ILE A 290 -11.22 14.34 -2.59
N ILE A 291 -10.23 14.45 -1.71
CA ILE A 291 -10.36 14.98 -0.35
C ILE A 291 -9.27 16.04 -0.15
N ASP A 292 -9.65 17.28 0.07
CA ASP A 292 -8.72 18.38 0.34
C ASP A 292 -8.59 18.59 1.87
N VAL A 293 -7.36 18.72 2.38
CA VAL A 293 -7.06 18.84 3.82
C VAL A 293 -6.13 19.99 4.19
#